data_AF-A0A7S4Q8K2-F1
#
_entry.id   AF-A0A7S4Q8K2-F1
#
_cell.length_a   1.000
_cell.length_b   1.000
_cell.length_c   1.000
_cell.angle_alpha   90.00
_cell.angle_beta   90.00
_cell.angle_gamma   90.00
#
_symmetry.space_group_name_H-M   'P 1'
#
loop_
_entity.id
_entity.type
_entity.pdbx_description
1 polymer ?
#
loop_
_entity_poly.entity_id
_entity_poly.type
_entity_poly.pdbx_seq_one_letter_code
_entity_poly.pdbx_strand_id
1 'polypeptide(L)'
;SSNARYLEASRASPSQAAGFFSTDRFDGTYRDPNHPCDECLVNINAEGGFATITGKDGPEDEAWDLVATYAEKDIVADFSPKGGPKKVKGKYFSKKGDKGIQWEDGQEWEKLEYKVNAAPYEIVEKGGMMRQKQLEAGEIKSRR
;
A
#
# COMPACT_ATOMS: atom_id res chain seq x y z
N SER A 1 -8.08 -34.09 3.67
CA SER A 1 -6.91 -33.47 4.32
C SER A 1 -6.35 -32.38 3.44
N SER A 2 -6.34 -31.17 3.99
CA SER A 2 -6.01 -29.88 3.38
C SER A 2 -4.50 -29.76 3.11
N ASN A 3 -4.11 -29.58 1.85
CA ASN A 3 -2.75 -29.18 1.49
C ASN A 3 -2.68 -27.67 1.35
N ALA A 4 -2.07 -27.02 2.35
CA ALA A 4 -1.65 -25.63 2.29
C ALA A 4 -0.61 -25.45 1.17
N ARG A 5 -0.99 -24.72 0.12
CA ARG A 5 -0.10 -24.27 -0.95
C ARG A 5 -0.53 -22.89 -1.42
N TYR A 6 -0.29 -21.86 -0.62
CA TYR A 6 -0.13 -20.47 -1.05
C TYR A 6 0.67 -19.86 0.09
N LEU A 7 1.94 -19.49 -0.09
CA LEU A 7 2.36 -18.13 -0.45
C LEU A 7 3.88 -18.15 -0.67
N GLU A 8 4.35 -18.38 -1.89
CA GLU A 8 5.67 -17.85 -2.27
C GLU A 8 5.39 -16.53 -2.99
N ALA A 9 5.47 -15.42 -2.26
CA ALA A 9 5.41 -14.10 -2.86
C ALA A 9 6.60 -13.96 -3.82
N SER A 10 6.33 -13.93 -5.13
CA SER A 10 7.36 -13.72 -6.13
C SER A 10 7.96 -12.32 -5.94
N ARG A 11 9.23 -12.25 -5.51
CA ARG A 11 9.99 -10.99 -5.47
C ARG A 11 10.40 -10.66 -6.91
N ALA A 12 9.65 -9.79 -7.58
CA ALA A 12 10.05 -9.31 -8.90
C ALA A 12 11.20 -8.28 -8.74
N SER A 13 12.27 -8.44 -9.51
CA SER A 13 13.31 -7.41 -9.59
C SER A 13 12.79 -6.20 -10.38
N PRO A 14 13.32 -4.97 -10.15
CA PRO A 14 12.84 -3.77 -10.82
C PRO A 14 12.84 -3.86 -12.36
N SER A 15 13.75 -4.65 -12.96
CA SER A 15 13.83 -4.78 -14.43
C SER A 15 12.77 -5.71 -15.04
N GLN A 16 12.23 -6.66 -14.27
CA GLN A 16 11.16 -7.57 -14.71
C GLN A 16 9.76 -7.01 -14.40
N ALA A 17 9.70 -5.94 -13.60
CA ALA A 17 8.51 -5.24 -13.14
C ALA A 17 8.00 -4.13 -14.10
N ALA A 18 8.80 -3.72 -15.08
CA ALA A 18 8.60 -2.48 -15.83
C ALA A 18 7.27 -2.34 -16.63
N GLY A 19 6.44 -3.39 -16.73
CA GLY A 19 5.15 -3.36 -17.42
C GLY A 19 3.89 -3.37 -16.54
N PHE A 20 4.01 -3.56 -15.21
CA PHE A 20 2.84 -3.77 -14.34
C PHE A 20 2.79 -2.90 -13.08
N PHE A 21 3.83 -2.13 -12.79
CA PHE A 21 3.90 -1.34 -11.56
C PHE A 21 3.89 0.15 -11.87
N SER A 22 3.05 0.86 -11.13
CA SER A 22 2.98 2.32 -11.17
C SER A 22 4.36 2.88 -10.79
N THR A 23 4.80 3.92 -11.52
CA THR A 23 6.02 4.67 -11.19
C THR A 23 5.78 5.70 -10.08
N ASP A 24 4.59 5.66 -9.47
CA ASP A 24 4.26 6.54 -8.36
C ASP A 24 5.18 6.31 -7.16
N ARG A 25 5.57 7.41 -6.51
CA ARG A 25 6.47 7.36 -5.35
C ARG A 25 5.86 6.59 -4.19
N PHE A 26 4.52 6.57 -4.07
CA PHE A 26 3.81 5.84 -3.04
C PHE A 26 3.57 4.37 -3.40
N ASP A 27 3.71 3.95 -4.66
CA ASP A 27 3.49 2.55 -5.04
C ASP A 27 4.67 1.68 -4.59
N GLY A 28 4.41 0.64 -3.80
CA GLY A 28 5.46 -0.29 -3.34
C GLY A 28 5.13 -1.03 -2.05
N THR A 29 6.14 -1.69 -1.50
CA THR A 29 6.04 -2.42 -0.22
C THR A 29 6.83 -1.67 0.85
N TYR A 30 6.30 -1.67 2.08
CA TYR A 30 6.78 -0.89 3.20
C TYR A 30 6.94 -1.76 4.46
N ARG A 31 7.92 -1.44 5.29
CA ARG A 31 8.03 -1.94 6.67
C ARG A 31 7.36 -0.96 7.62
N ASP A 32 6.41 -1.47 8.39
CA ASP A 32 5.84 -0.76 9.54
C ASP A 32 6.66 -1.11 10.79
N PRO A 33 7.27 -0.13 11.48
CA PRO A 33 8.09 -0.40 12.67
C PRO A 33 7.30 -1.01 13.83
N ASN A 34 5.97 -0.82 13.88
CA ASN A 34 5.13 -1.46 14.89
C ASN A 34 4.82 -2.93 14.60
N HIS A 35 5.02 -3.38 13.36
CA HIS A 35 4.76 -4.75 12.91
C HIS A 35 6.01 -5.34 12.22
N PRO A 36 7.09 -5.66 12.98
CA PRO A 36 8.40 -6.00 12.42
C PRO A 36 8.51 -7.42 11.81
N CYS A 37 7.41 -8.17 11.71
CA CYS A 37 7.36 -9.49 11.07
C CYS A 37 7.50 -9.39 9.55
N ASP A 38 8.15 -10.38 8.92
CA ASP A 38 8.31 -10.42 7.47
C ASP A 38 6.98 -10.68 6.73
N GLU A 39 6.00 -11.27 7.42
CA GLU A 39 4.63 -11.49 6.94
C GLU A 39 3.71 -10.27 7.09
N CYS A 40 4.17 -9.22 7.78
CA CYS A 40 3.38 -8.04 8.16
C CYS A 40 3.67 -6.82 7.28
N LEU A 41 4.35 -7.03 6.15
CA LEU A 41 4.67 -5.97 5.20
C LEU A 41 3.41 -5.28 4.68
N VAL A 42 3.50 -3.96 4.54
CA VAL A 42 2.43 -3.12 4.02
C VAL A 42 2.62 -2.92 2.52
N ASN A 43 1.61 -3.22 1.71
CA ASN A 43 1.62 -2.97 0.27
C ASN A 43 0.74 -1.78 -0.07
N ILE A 44 1.28 -0.84 -0.83
CA ILE A 44 0.56 0.30 -1.39
C ILE A 44 0.51 0.15 -2.90
N ASN A 45 -0.69 0.14 -3.45
CA ASN A 45 -0.92 0.28 -4.89
C ASN A 45 -1.42 1.69 -5.15
N ALA A 46 -0.60 2.51 -5.78
CA ALA A 46 -0.87 3.94 -5.95
C ALA A 46 -0.93 4.33 -7.42
N GLU A 47 -2.05 4.90 -7.84
CA GLU A 47 -2.23 5.37 -9.21
C GLU A 47 -3.16 6.59 -9.27
N GLY A 48 -2.73 7.62 -10.00
CA GLY A 48 -3.58 8.76 -10.34
C GLY A 48 -4.09 9.59 -9.16
N GLY A 49 -3.39 9.57 -8.01
CA GLY A 49 -3.77 10.30 -6.80
C GLY A 49 -4.64 9.51 -5.81
N PHE A 50 -4.88 8.23 -6.08
CA PHE A 50 -5.58 7.30 -5.20
C PHE A 50 -4.72 6.08 -4.92
N ALA A 51 -4.79 5.55 -3.71
CA ALA A 51 -4.09 4.33 -3.34
C ALA A 51 -4.94 3.40 -2.49
N THR A 52 -4.72 2.10 -2.66
CA THR A 52 -5.13 1.06 -1.70
C THR A 52 -3.92 0.63 -0.89
N ILE A 53 -4.09 0.48 0.41
CA ILE A 53 -3.04 0.06 1.35
C ILE A 53 -3.50 -1.24 2.00
N THR A 54 -2.69 -2.29 1.94
CA THR A 54 -3.02 -3.59 2.53
C THR A 54 -1.90 -4.07 3.44
N GLY A 55 -2.21 -4.71 4.56
CA GLY A 55 -1.19 -5.27 5.45
C GLY A 55 -1.77 -6.21 6.50
N LYS A 56 -0.94 -6.63 7.44
CA LYS A 56 -1.32 -7.46 8.61
C LYS A 56 -0.59 -6.94 9.84
N ASP A 57 -1.20 -7.09 11.01
CA ASP A 57 -0.60 -6.62 12.28
C ASP A 57 0.19 -7.73 12.99
N GLY A 58 -0.02 -8.97 12.57
CA GLY A 58 0.68 -10.15 13.03
C GLY A 58 0.68 -11.24 11.94
N PRO A 59 1.57 -12.24 12.05
CA PRO A 59 1.70 -13.30 11.04
C PRO A 59 0.38 -14.05 10.81
N GLU A 60 -0.35 -14.32 11.89
CA GLU A 60 -1.61 -15.08 11.90
C GLU A 60 -2.86 -14.20 11.86
N ASP A 61 -2.72 -12.87 11.91
CA ASP A 61 -3.86 -11.95 11.92
C ASP A 61 -4.58 -11.93 10.56
N GLU A 62 -5.80 -11.41 10.51
CA GLU A 62 -6.46 -11.13 9.25
C GLU A 62 -5.79 -9.94 8.54
N ALA A 63 -5.77 -9.96 7.21
CA ALA A 63 -5.31 -8.82 6.43
C ALA A 63 -6.33 -7.68 6.51
N TRP A 64 -5.84 -6.45 6.58
CA TRP A 64 -6.64 -5.24 6.54
C TRP A 64 -6.44 -4.49 5.22
N ASP A 65 -7.46 -3.73 4.82
CA ASP A 65 -7.48 -2.88 3.63
C ASP A 65 -7.83 -1.44 4.04
N LEU A 66 -7.01 -0.48 3.61
CA LEU A 66 -7.26 0.97 3.76
C LEU A 66 -7.28 1.62 2.39
N VAL A 67 -7.84 2.83 2.36
CA VAL A 67 -7.78 3.72 1.19
C VAL A 67 -7.02 4.99 1.54
N ALA A 68 -6.35 5.55 0.53
CA ALA A 68 -5.67 6.82 0.66
C ALA A 68 -5.83 7.68 -0.59
N THR A 69 -5.76 9.00 -0.38
CA THR A 69 -5.60 9.98 -1.45
C THR A 69 -4.25 10.66 -1.30
N TYR A 70 -3.65 11.08 -2.40
CA TYR A 70 -2.34 11.72 -2.35
C TYR A 70 -2.16 12.78 -3.44
N ALA A 71 -1.30 13.74 -3.13
CA ALA A 71 -0.86 14.78 -4.06
C ALA A 71 0.59 15.14 -3.74
N GLU A 72 1.42 15.23 -4.77
CA GLU A 72 2.85 15.56 -4.64
C GLU A 72 3.59 14.64 -3.65
N LYS A 73 3.87 15.10 -2.43
CA LYS A 73 4.55 14.35 -1.37
C LYS A 73 3.64 14.05 -0.19
N ASP A 74 2.39 14.50 -0.22
CA ASP A 74 1.45 14.31 0.88
C ASP A 74 0.50 13.17 0.54
N ILE A 75 0.27 12.29 1.51
CA ILE A 75 -0.70 11.19 1.46
C ILE A 75 -1.62 11.30 2.68
N VAL A 76 -2.90 11.00 2.51
CA VAL A 76 -3.88 10.95 3.59
C VAL A 76 -4.59 9.61 3.52
N ALA A 77 -4.40 8.79 4.54
CA ALA A 77 -4.99 7.45 4.65
C ALA A 77 -6.13 7.42 5.67
N ASP A 78 -7.14 6.60 5.39
CA ASP A 78 -8.26 6.32 6.29
C ASP A 78 -7.98 5.05 7.09
N PHE A 79 -7.64 5.20 8.37
CA PHE A 79 -7.38 4.08 9.29
C PHE A 79 -8.63 3.63 10.06
N SER A 80 -9.81 4.19 9.78
CA SER A 80 -11.04 3.80 10.47
C SER A 80 -11.45 2.33 10.31
N PRO A 81 -11.13 1.60 9.22
CA PRO A 81 -11.34 0.14 9.17
C PRO A 81 -10.61 -0.63 10.27
N LYS A 82 -9.50 -0.08 10.79
CA LYS A 82 -8.72 -0.63 11.91
C LYS A 82 -9.11 -0.03 13.27
N GLY A 83 -10.18 0.77 13.32
CA GLY A 83 -10.57 1.53 14.52
C GLY A 83 -9.76 2.81 14.76
N GLY A 84 -8.91 3.22 13.82
CA GLY A 84 -8.09 4.43 13.90
C GLY A 84 -8.79 5.69 13.38
N PRO A 85 -8.06 6.83 13.34
CA PRO A 85 -8.58 8.07 12.77
C PRO A 85 -8.87 7.97 11.26
N LYS A 86 -9.92 8.65 10.81
CA LYS A 86 -10.30 8.69 9.37
C LYS A 86 -9.32 9.39 8.45
N LYS A 87 -8.43 10.20 9.01
CA LYS A 87 -7.51 11.04 8.24
C LYS A 87 -6.18 11.07 8.98
N VAL A 88 -5.28 10.19 8.57
CA VAL A 88 -3.89 10.18 9.03
C VAL A 88 -3.02 10.70 7.90
N LYS A 89 -2.30 11.79 8.14
CA LYS A 89 -1.43 12.41 7.15
C LYS A 89 -0.04 11.78 7.17
N GLY A 90 0.50 11.54 5.98
CA GLY A 90 1.87 11.10 5.77
C GLY A 90 2.58 11.96 4.75
N LYS A 91 3.91 11.99 4.83
CA LYS A 91 4.77 12.73 3.90
C LYS A 91 5.85 11.81 3.34
N TYR A 92 5.91 11.72 2.01
CA TYR A 92 6.96 10.99 1.32
C TYR A 92 8.32 11.65 1.53
N PHE A 93 9.30 10.86 1.93
CA PHE A 93 10.70 11.28 1.99
C PHE A 93 11.57 10.41 1.10
N SER A 94 12.67 11.01 0.64
CA SER A 94 13.79 10.29 0.05
C SER A 94 15.08 10.99 0.40
N LYS A 95 15.98 10.29 1.10
CA LYS A 95 17.24 10.83 1.63
C LYS A 95 18.34 9.78 1.48
N LYS A 96 19.38 10.09 0.68
CA LYS A 96 20.63 9.29 0.58
C LYS A 96 20.44 7.77 0.35
N GLY A 97 19.41 7.38 -0.39
CA GLY A 97 19.10 5.96 -0.67
C GLY A 97 17.85 5.49 0.08
N ASP A 98 17.58 6.05 1.25
CA ASP A 98 16.39 5.73 2.03
C ASP A 98 15.17 6.43 1.44
N LYS A 99 14.01 5.77 1.51
CA LYS A 99 12.73 6.30 1.07
C LYS A 99 11.59 5.70 1.88
N GLY A 100 10.50 6.44 2.03
CA GLY A 100 9.40 6.00 2.87
C GLY A 100 8.34 7.07 3.07
N ILE A 101 7.48 6.84 4.06
CA ILE A 101 6.41 7.75 4.48
C ILE A 101 6.60 8.08 5.96
N GLN A 102 6.75 9.36 6.27
CA GLN A 102 6.71 9.85 7.63
C GLN A 102 5.27 10.25 7.98
N TRP A 103 4.64 9.54 8.91
CA TRP A 103 3.28 9.77 9.36
C TRP A 103 3.22 10.82 10.49
N GLU A 104 2.08 11.49 10.63
CA GLU A 104 1.88 12.56 11.63
C GLU A 104 1.83 12.05 13.07
N ASP A 105 1.63 10.74 13.26
CA ASP A 105 1.71 10.06 14.55
C ASP A 105 3.16 9.74 14.97
N GLY A 106 4.14 10.08 14.14
CA GLY A 106 5.57 9.87 14.39
C GLY A 106 6.11 8.54 13.84
N GLN A 107 5.26 7.68 13.25
CA GLN A 107 5.73 6.46 12.60
C GLN A 107 6.42 6.76 11.27
N GLU A 108 7.42 5.96 10.94
CA GLU A 108 8.12 6.03 9.66
C GLU A 108 8.02 4.68 8.97
N TRP A 109 7.28 4.62 7.87
CA TRP A 109 7.20 3.41 7.05
C TRP A 109 8.31 3.43 6.01
N GLU A 110 9.23 2.49 6.11
CA GLU A 110 10.38 2.37 5.20
C GLU A 110 9.98 1.63 3.93
N LYS A 111 10.19 2.23 2.76
CA LYS A 111 9.88 1.62 1.48
C LYS A 111 10.99 0.68 1.04
N LEU A 112 10.64 -0.56 0.74
CA LEU A 112 11.56 -1.57 0.22
C LEU A 112 12.00 -1.27 -1.23
N GLU A 113 13.17 -1.80 -1.59
CA GLU A 113 13.71 -1.73 -2.96
C GLU A 113 12.98 -2.62 -3.97
N TYR A 114 12.17 -3.56 -3.48
CA TYR A 114 11.35 -4.46 -4.27
C TYR A 114 9.91 -4.45 -3.78
N LYS A 115 8.99 -4.74 -4.69
CA LYS A 115 7.58 -4.91 -4.35
C LYS A 115 7.28 -6.40 -4.14
N VAL A 116 6.59 -6.71 -3.05
CA VAL A 116 6.10 -8.04 -2.72
C VAL A 116 4.75 -8.23 -3.40
N ASN A 117 4.68 -9.14 -4.36
CA ASN A 117 3.43 -9.47 -5.03
C ASN A 117 2.64 -10.46 -4.17
N ALA A 118 1.59 -10.01 -3.49
CA ALA A 118 0.43 -10.86 -3.29
C ALA A 118 -0.26 -11.01 -4.67
N ALA A 119 -0.78 -12.19 -4.99
CA ALA A 119 -1.11 -12.60 -6.37
C ALA A 119 -1.70 -11.46 -7.24
N PRO A 120 -1.08 -11.14 -8.40
CA PRO A 120 -1.27 -9.86 -9.08
C PRO A 120 -2.68 -9.58 -9.62
N TYR A 121 -3.56 -10.58 -9.73
CA TYR A 121 -4.87 -10.42 -10.34
C TYR A 121 -5.94 -9.89 -9.36
N GLU A 122 -6.08 -10.51 -8.18
CA GLU A 122 -7.15 -10.18 -7.23
C GLU A 122 -7.00 -8.77 -6.63
N ILE A 123 -5.76 -8.32 -6.45
CA ILE A 123 -5.48 -7.01 -5.85
C ILE A 123 -5.74 -5.87 -6.82
N VAL A 124 -5.43 -6.05 -8.11
CA VAL A 124 -5.69 -5.05 -9.15
C VAL A 124 -7.19 -4.89 -9.38
N GLU A 125 -7.95 -5.99 -9.42
CA GLU A 125 -9.42 -5.92 -9.53
C GLU A 125 -10.04 -5.23 -8.30
N LYS A 126 -9.64 -5.61 -7.08
CA LYS A 126 -10.12 -4.96 -5.85
C LYS A 126 -9.77 -3.48 -5.80
N GLY A 127 -8.54 -3.11 -6.17
CA GLY A 127 -8.10 -1.72 -6.25
C GLY A 127 -8.90 -0.91 -7.27
N GLY A 128 -9.12 -1.47 -8.47
CA GLY A 128 -9.95 -0.87 -9.51
C GLY A 128 -11.40 -0.69 -9.07
N MET A 129 -12.00 -1.71 -8.43
CA MET A 129 -13.35 -1.63 -7.88
C MET A 129 -13.48 -0.58 -6.77
N MET A 130 -12.52 -0.54 -5.84
CA MET A 130 -12.51 0.46 -4.75
C MET A 130 -12.38 1.88 -5.31
N ARG A 131 -11.48 2.10 -6.27
CA ARG A 131 -11.34 3.39 -6.95
C ARG A 131 -12.63 3.80 -7.65
N GLN A 132 -13.30 2.87 -8.34
CA GLN A 132 -14.57 3.15 -9.02
C GLN A 132 -15.67 3.55 -8.03
N LYS A 133 -15.81 2.82 -6.91
CA LYS A 133 -16.75 3.19 -5.84
C LYS A 133 -16.47 4.59 -5.29
N GLN A 134 -15.20 4.95 -5.13
CA GLN A 134 -14.80 6.25 -4.60
C GLN A 134 -15.04 7.40 -5.61
N LEU A 135 -14.90 7.12 -6.92
CA LEU A 135 -15.31 8.06 -7.98
C LEU A 135 -16.83 8.26 -7.99
N GLU A 136 -17.60 7.19 -7.85
CA GLU A 136 -19.06 7.22 -7.80
C GLU A 136 -19.58 7.95 -6.56
N ALA A 137 -18.90 7.80 -5.42
CA ALA A 137 -19.19 8.53 -4.19
C ALA A 137 -18.79 10.02 -4.25
N GLY A 138 -18.06 10.44 -5.29
CA GLY A 138 -17.57 11.81 -5.45
C GLY A 138 -16.46 12.20 -4.46
N GLU A 139 -15.90 11.22 -3.74
CA GLU A 139 -14.81 11.42 -2.78
C GLU A 139 -13.47 11.67 -3.50
N ILE A 140 -13.32 11.13 -4.71
CA ILE A 140 -12.20 11.39 -5.60
C ILE A 140 -12.70 11.84 -6.99
N LYS A 141 -11.88 12.60 -7.71
CA LYS A 141 -12.19 13.06 -9.08
C LYS A 141 -11.34 12.31 -10.09
N SER A 142 -11.93 11.90 -11.21
CA SER A 142 -11.13 11.40 -12.34
C SER A 142 -10.30 12.55 -12.92
N ARG A 143 -9.00 12.36 -13.12
CA ARG A 143 -8.25 13.28 -13.97
C ARG A 143 -8.62 13.04 -15.44
N ARG A 144 -8.80 14.14 -16.18
CA ARG A 144 -8.69 14.16 -17.65
C ARG A 144 -7.24 13.99 -18.06
#